data_AF-A0A8J2T827-F1
#
_entry.id   AF-A0A8J2T827-F1
#
_cell.length_a   1.000
_cell.length_b   1.000
_cell.length_c   1.000
_cell.angle_alpha   90.00
_cell.angle_beta   90.00
_cell.angle_gamma   90.00
#
_symmetry.space_group_name_H-M   'P 1'
#
loop_
_entity.id
_entity.type
_entity.pdbx_description
1 polymer ?
#
loop_
_entity_poly.entity_id
_entity_poly.type
_entity_poly.pdbx_seq_one_letter_code
_entity_poly.pdbx_strand_id
1 'polypeptide(L)'
;MISEGEQIQYKVQLLLHINSVLLARVIQMTNNAGGGNAGTLPEQVQSLASQYLKRVHANLQCISQINQGAKGAKPLILEPPQLLVQLPGQDILAKLYLLMSRVFEIW
;
A
#
# COMPACT_ATOMS: atom_id res chain seq x y z
N MET A 1 17.91 -22.59 0.97
CA MET A 1 16.66 -22.29 0.24
C MET A 1 15.62 -21.88 1.27
N ILE A 2 14.90 -20.76 1.07
CA ILE A 2 13.84 -20.30 1.98
C ILE A 2 12.64 -21.23 1.80
N SER A 3 12.05 -21.71 2.91
CA SER A 3 10.88 -22.60 2.84
C SER A 3 9.64 -21.89 2.29
N GLU A 4 8.70 -22.65 1.72
CA GLU A 4 7.45 -22.09 1.19
C GLU A 4 6.66 -21.32 2.27
N GLY A 5 6.66 -21.82 3.51
CA GLY A 5 6.02 -21.14 4.64
C GLY A 5 6.65 -19.78 4.96
N GLU A 6 7.98 -19.69 4.93
CA GLU A 6 8.70 -18.43 5.13
C GLU A 6 8.45 -17.45 3.97
N GLN A 7 8.36 -17.93 2.72
CA GLN A 7 8.03 -17.10 1.56
C GLN A 7 6.63 -16.48 1.68
N ILE A 8 5.64 -17.28 2.10
CA ILE A 8 4.28 -16.80 2.36
C ILE A 8 4.26 -15.77 3.48
N GLN A 9 4.94 -16.03 4.59
CA GLN A 9 5.04 -15.09 5.70
C GLN A 9 5.67 -13.77 5.25
N TYR A 10 6.73 -13.82 4.45
CA TYR A 10 7.38 -12.64 3.91
C TYR A 10 6.45 -11.82 3.00
N LYS A 11 5.71 -12.48 2.10
CA LYS A 11 4.69 -11.83 1.25
C LYS A 11 3.65 -11.08 2.10
N VAL A 12 3.14 -11.72 3.14
CA VAL A 12 2.16 -11.12 4.06
C VAL A 12 2.77 -9.94 4.81
N GLN A 13 3.98 -10.08 5.36
CA GLN A 13 4.68 -9.00 6.06
C GLN A 13 4.96 -7.80 5.15
N LEU A 14 5.35 -8.04 3.90
CA LEU A 14 5.58 -6.99 2.92
C LEU A 14 4.30 -6.20 2.60
N LEU A 15 3.18 -6.90 2.36
CA LEU A 15 1.89 -6.26 2.13
C LEU A 15 1.42 -5.44 3.34
N LEU A 16 1.60 -5.97 4.56
CA LEU A 16 1.28 -5.25 5.79
C LEU A 16 2.17 -4.02 5.99
N HIS A 17 3.47 -4.11 5.68
CA HIS A 17 4.37 -2.98 5.75
C HIS A 17 3.97 -1.87 4.77
N ILE A 18 3.63 -2.23 3.52
CA ILE A 18 3.11 -1.28 2.54
C ILE A 18 1.83 -0.61 3.06
N ASN A 19 0.91 -1.37 3.66
CA ASN A 19 -0.31 -0.80 4.26
C ASN A 19 0.00 0.23 5.35
N SER A 20 0.95 -0.06 6.24
CA SER A 20 1.37 0.90 7.28
C SER A 20 1.89 2.21 6.69
N VAL A 21 2.71 2.14 5.62
CA VAL A 21 3.21 3.34 4.93
C VAL A 21 2.08 4.11 4.25
N LEU A 22 1.15 3.42 3.57
CA LEU A 22 0.00 4.04 2.92
C LEU A 22 -0.92 4.76 3.93
N LEU A 23 -1.22 4.12 5.07
CA LEU A 23 -2.05 4.70 6.12
C LEU A 23 -1.40 5.90 6.79
N ALA A 24 -0.09 5.83 7.08
CA ALA A 24 0.65 6.97 7.61
C ALA A 24 0.55 8.20 6.69
N ARG A 25 0.60 7.99 5.36
CA ARG A 25 0.42 9.05 4.37
C ARG A 25 -1.00 9.61 4.38
N VAL A 26 -2.02 8.75 4.43
CA VAL A 26 -3.42 9.21 4.53
C VAL A 26 -3.62 10.07 5.77
N ILE A 27 -3.10 9.66 6.93
CA ILE A 27 -3.18 10.42 8.18
C ILE A 27 -2.47 11.77 8.04
N GLN A 28 -1.25 11.80 7.51
CA GLN A 28 -0.51 13.05 7.27
C GLN A 28 -1.28 14.01 6.36
N MET A 29 -1.85 13.51 5.26
CA MET A 29 -2.62 14.32 4.32
C MET A 29 -3.88 14.89 4.96
N THR A 30 -4.63 14.08 5.70
CA THR A 30 -5.85 14.50 6.40
C THR A 30 -5.55 15.53 7.50
N ASN A 31 -4.49 15.31 8.28
CA ASN A 31 -4.11 16.22 9.37
C ASN A 31 -3.59 17.56 8.86
N ASN A 32 -2.80 17.57 7.78
CA ASN A 32 -2.27 18.81 7.20
C ASN A 32 -3.37 19.62 6.50
N ALA A 33 -4.39 18.97 5.95
CA ALA A 33 -5.51 19.64 5.28
C ALA A 33 -6.58 20.17 6.25
N GLY A 34 -6.66 19.63 7.47
CA GLY A 34 -7.66 19.99 8.48
C GLY A 34 -7.40 21.29 9.25
N GLY A 35 -6.36 22.06 8.92
CA GLY A 35 -5.97 23.28 9.64
C GLY A 35 -6.75 24.56 9.28
N GLY A 36 -7.66 24.51 8.31
CA GLY A 36 -8.53 25.64 7.94
C GLY A 36 -9.96 25.41 8.41
N ASN A 37 -10.62 26.45 8.94
CA ASN A 37 -11.96 26.46 9.57
C ASN A 37 -13.16 26.03 8.69
N ALA A 38 -13.00 25.12 7.74
CA ALA A 38 -14.08 24.47 7.02
C ALA A 38 -13.90 22.96 7.15
N GLY A 39 -14.86 22.26 7.78
CA GLY A 39 -14.84 20.83 8.06
C GLY A 39 -14.86 19.89 6.83
N THR A 40 -14.38 20.36 5.68
CA THR A 40 -14.34 19.65 4.41
C THR A 40 -12.92 19.59 3.90
N LEU A 41 -12.37 18.37 3.77
CA LEU A 41 -11.09 18.15 3.09
C LEU A 41 -11.18 18.65 1.64
N PRO A 42 -10.11 19.25 1.08
CA PRO A 42 -10.06 19.57 -0.34
C PRO A 42 -10.29 18.32 -1.19
N GLU A 43 -11.07 18.42 -2.27
CA GLU A 43 -11.42 17.28 -3.15
C GLU A 43 -10.18 16.52 -3.65
N GLN A 44 -9.08 17.24 -3.95
CA GLN A 44 -7.82 16.63 -4.37
C GLN A 44 -7.22 15.73 -3.28
N VAL A 45 -7.27 16.16 -2.01
CA VAL A 45 -6.75 15.40 -0.87
C VAL A 45 -7.65 14.18 -0.63
N GLN A 46 -8.97 14.34 -0.73
CA GLN A 46 -9.92 13.24 -0.60
C GLN A 46 -9.75 12.19 -1.70
N SER A 47 -9.59 12.62 -2.96
CA SER A 47 -9.31 11.74 -4.10
C SER A 47 -8.02 10.96 -3.90
N LEU A 48 -6.94 11.64 -3.50
CA LEU A 48 -5.66 11.00 -3.25
C LEU A 48 -5.74 10.02 -2.06
N ALA A 49 -6.35 10.40 -0.95
CA ALA A 49 -6.58 9.51 0.19
C ALA A 49 -7.37 8.25 -0.23
N SER A 50 -8.41 8.40 -1.04
CA SER A 50 -9.17 7.27 -1.60
C SER A 50 -8.29 6.32 -2.41
N GLN A 51 -7.38 6.84 -3.24
CA GLN A 51 -6.45 6.00 -4.02
C GLN A 51 -5.49 5.19 -3.15
N TYR A 52 -5.06 5.74 -2.01
CA TYR A 52 -4.20 5.04 -1.06
C TYR A 52 -4.99 3.96 -0.31
N LEU A 53 -6.22 4.27 0.11
CA LEU A 53 -7.11 3.30 0.78
C LEU A 53 -7.50 2.14 -0.14
N LYS A 54 -7.77 2.38 -1.43
CA LYS A 54 -8.01 1.31 -2.41
C LYS A 54 -6.86 0.31 -2.48
N ARG A 55 -5.61 0.78 -2.37
CA ARG A 55 -4.42 -0.08 -2.32
C ARG A 55 -4.33 -0.88 -1.02
N VAL A 56 -4.66 -0.27 0.11
CA VAL A 56 -4.76 -0.98 1.40
C VAL A 56 -5.78 -2.12 1.30
N HIS A 57 -6.96 -1.86 0.73
CA HIS A 57 -7.98 -2.88 0.51
C HIS A 57 -7.50 -4.01 -0.41
N ALA A 58 -6.85 -3.69 -1.53
CA ALA A 58 -6.30 -4.69 -2.44
C ALA A 58 -5.26 -5.59 -1.75
N ASN A 59 -4.38 -5.02 -0.93
CA ASN A 59 -3.38 -5.76 -0.17
C ASN A 59 -4.02 -6.66 0.89
N LEU A 60 -5.02 -6.16 1.64
CA LEU A 60 -5.75 -6.97 2.63
C LEU A 60 -6.53 -8.13 1.99
N GLN A 61 -7.12 -7.88 0.82
CA GLN A 61 -7.79 -8.93 0.05
C GLN A 61 -6.79 -10.02 -0.36
N CYS A 62 -5.60 -9.65 -0.84
CA CYS A 62 -4.55 -10.60 -1.18
C CYS A 62 -4.09 -11.41 0.04
N ILE A 63 -3.86 -10.76 1.20
CA ILE A 63 -3.53 -11.47 2.46
C ILE A 63 -4.63 -12.47 2.82
N SER A 64 -5.90 -12.09 2.71
CA SER A 64 -7.02 -12.98 2.99
C SER A 64 -7.03 -14.21 2.07
N GLN A 65 -6.77 -14.02 0.77
CA GLN A 65 -6.64 -15.11 -0.20
C GLN A 65 -5.48 -16.06 0.14
N ILE A 66 -4.31 -15.50 0.48
CA ILE A 66 -3.13 -16.28 0.91
C ILE A 66 -3.49 -17.13 2.14
N ASN A 67 -4.14 -16.54 3.14
CA ASN A 67 -4.54 -17.24 4.37
C ASN A 67 -5.60 -18.31 4.13
N GLN A 68 -6.40 -18.19 3.06
CA GLN A 68 -7.37 -19.20 2.63
C GLN A 68 -6.73 -20.32 1.76
N GLY A 69 -5.41 -20.28 1.56
CA GLY A 69 -4.68 -21.29 0.81
C GLY A 69 -4.41 -20.95 -0.66
N ALA A 70 -4.83 -19.77 -1.14
CA ALA A 70 -4.49 -19.30 -2.48
C ALA A 70 -3.07 -18.71 -2.49
N LYS A 71 -2.07 -19.58 -2.42
CA LYS A 71 -0.64 -19.21 -2.29
C LYS A 71 -0.10 -18.37 -3.47
N GLY A 72 -0.69 -18.52 -4.66
CA GLY A 72 -0.37 -17.76 -5.87
C GLY A 72 -1.16 -16.45 -6.03
N ALA A 73 -1.94 -16.05 -5.02
CA ALA A 73 -2.68 -14.80 -5.06
C ALA A 73 -1.73 -13.59 -5.18
N LYS A 74 -2.15 -12.60 -5.95
CA LYS A 74 -1.41 -11.35 -6.16
C LYS A 74 -2.31 -10.16 -5.79
N PRO A 75 -1.76 -9.08 -5.23
CA PRO A 75 -2.53 -7.88 -4.99
C PRO A 75 -3.06 -7.33 -6.31
N LEU A 76 -4.33 -6.89 -6.32
CA LEU A 76 -4.99 -6.38 -7.52
C LEU A 76 -4.32 -5.11 -8.07
N ILE A 77 -3.65 -4.35 -7.19
CA ILE A 77 -2.97 -3.10 -7.54
C ILE A 77 -1.46 -3.28 -7.26
N LEU A 78 -0.70 -3.55 -8.31
CA LEU A 78 0.76 -3.70 -8.28
C LEU A 78 1.50 -2.39 -8.55
N GLU A 79 0.78 -1.35 -8.95
CA GLU A 79 1.35 -0.06 -9.33
C GLU A 79 1.45 0.89 -8.13
N PRO A 80 2.56 1.64 -8.01
CA PRO A 80 2.68 2.66 -6.98
C PRO A 80 1.59 3.74 -7.14
N PRO A 81 1.18 4.42 -6.07
CA PRO A 81 0.25 5.54 -6.17
C PRO A 81 0.83 6.67 -7.03
N GLN A 82 -0.02 7.32 -7.82
CA GLN A 82 0.36 8.46 -8.64
C GLN A 82 0.69 9.67 -7.75
N LEU A 83 1.83 10.30 -8.01
CA LEU A 83 2.34 11.41 -7.21
C LEU A 83 1.85 12.73 -7.79
N LEU A 84 1.21 13.57 -6.96
CA LEU A 84 0.90 14.96 -7.33
C LEU A 84 2.14 15.87 -7.21
N VAL A 85 3.06 15.56 -6.30
CA VAL A 85 4.33 16.28 -6.10
C VAL A 85 5.37 15.27 -5.60
N GLN A 86 6.51 15.16 -6.29
CA GLN A 86 7.66 14.36 -5.84
C GLN A 86 8.28 15.03 -4.61
N LEU A 87 7.93 14.56 -3.41
CA LEU A 87 8.61 14.98 -2.17
C LEU A 87 9.76 14.03 -1.83
N PRO A 88 10.92 14.54 -1.35
CA PRO A 88 12.03 13.72 -0.89
C PRO A 88 11.55 12.89 0.31
N GLY A 89 11.46 11.57 0.14
CA GLY A 89 10.84 10.64 1.10
C GLY A 89 9.70 9.79 0.52
N GLN A 90 9.21 10.08 -0.69
CA GLN A 90 8.29 9.20 -1.43
C GLN A 90 8.97 8.03 -2.14
N ASP A 91 10.31 8.05 -2.25
CA ASP A 91 11.10 6.98 -2.85
C ASP A 91 10.90 5.62 -2.20
N ILE A 92 10.64 5.59 -0.88
CA ILE A 92 10.50 4.32 -0.17
C ILE A 92 9.27 3.54 -0.66
N LEU A 93 8.16 4.22 -0.93
CA LEU A 93 6.94 3.56 -1.38
C LEU A 93 7.13 2.97 -2.78
N ALA A 94 7.73 3.73 -3.69
CA ALA A 94 8.06 3.21 -5.03
C ALA A 94 8.97 1.98 -4.97
N LYS A 95 10.01 2.01 -4.11
CA LYS A 95 10.90 0.87 -3.88
C LYS A 95 10.17 -0.34 -3.29
N LEU A 96 9.24 -0.13 -2.37
CA LEU A 96 8.42 -1.21 -1.80
C LEU A 96 7.48 -1.84 -2.84
N TYR A 97 6.89 -1.05 -3.74
CA TYR A 97 6.06 -1.56 -4.83
C TYR A 97 6.88 -2.35 -5.86
N LEU A 98 8.11 -1.93 -6.15
CA LEU A 98 9.04 -2.69 -6.98
C LEU A 98 9.40 -4.03 -6.32
N LEU A 99 9.72 -4.00 -5.02
CA LEU A 99 10.03 -5.20 -4.25
C LEU A 99 8.83 -6.16 -4.21
N MET A 100 7.63 -5.65 -3.93
CA MET A 100 6.39 -6.42 -3.94
C MET A 100 6.17 -7.08 -5.30
N SER A 101 6.31 -6.33 -6.39
CA SER A 101 6.14 -6.87 -7.74
C SER A 101 7.10 -8.03 -8.00
N ARG A 102 8.38 -7.89 -7.63
CA ARG A 102 9.38 -8.95 -7.81
C ARG A 102 9.15 -10.16 -6.92
N VAL A 103 8.79 -9.94 -5.66
CA VAL A 103 8.52 -11.02 -4.70
C VAL A 103 7.32 -11.86 -5.15
N PHE A 104 6.26 -11.24 -5.66
CA PHE A 104 5.07 -11.95 -6.16
C PHE A 104 5.23 -12.48 -7.59
N GLU A 105 6.30 -12.13 -8.30
CA GLU A 105 6.66 -12.67 -9.60
C GLU A 105 7.55 -13.92 -9.45
N ILE A 106 8.51 -13.88 -8.53
CA ILE A 106 9.52 -14.93 -8.34
C ILE A 106 9.06 -16.03 -7.39
N TRP A 107 8.36 -15.67 -6.31
CA TRP A 107 7.86 -16.61 -5.29
C TRP A 107 6.36 -16.81 -5.39
#